data_AF-A0A379AB44-F1
#
_entry.id   AF-A0A379AB44-F1
#
_cell.length_a   1.000
_cell.length_b   1.000
_cell.length_c   1.000
_cell.angle_alpha   90.00
_cell.angle_beta   90.00
_cell.angle_gamma   90.00
#
_symmetry.space_group_name_H-M   'P 1'
#
loop_
_entity.id
_entity.type
_entity.pdbx_description
1 polymer ?
#
loop_
_entity_poly.entity_id
_entity_poly.type
_entity_poly.pdbx_seq_one_letter_code
_entity_poly.pdbx_strand_id
1 'polypeptide(L)'
;MLSQAIKKQHINDLVEWIEANLTDDLNIDQITLKSGYSKWHMQRMFKEMTGQTLAAYTRKRRLTMAAYGAASDPHDADRYRRTFWF
;
A
#
# COMPACT_ATOMS: atom_id res chain seq x y z
N MET A 1 -16.42 16.23 -8.74
CA MET A 1 -15.89 15.16 -9.61
C MET A 1 -14.36 15.19 -9.71
N LEU A 2 -13.72 16.36 -9.86
CA LEU A 2 -12.24 16.48 -9.88
C LEU A 2 -11.53 15.99 -8.61
N SER A 3 -12.13 16.12 -7.42
CA SER A 3 -11.45 15.71 -6.17
C SER A 3 -11.37 14.19 -5.95
N GLN A 4 -12.28 13.39 -6.53
CA GLN A 4 -12.24 11.93 -6.36
C GLN A 4 -11.17 11.29 -7.25
N ALA A 5 -10.96 11.81 -8.46
CA ALA A 5 -9.90 11.33 -9.35
C ALA A 5 -8.51 11.58 -8.75
N ILE A 6 -8.30 12.78 -8.17
CA ILE A 6 -7.06 13.15 -7.50
C ILE A 6 -6.80 12.25 -6.28
N LYS A 7 -7.81 12.04 -5.42
CA LYS A 7 -7.70 11.10 -4.30
C LYS A 7 -7.36 9.69 -4.76
N LYS A 8 -7.96 9.22 -5.86
CA LYS A 8 -7.69 7.91 -6.43
C LYS A 8 -6.24 7.77 -6.88
N GLN A 9 -5.72 8.78 -7.59
CA GLN A 9 -4.32 8.78 -7.99
C GLN A 9 -3.40 8.75 -6.78
N HIS A 10 -3.65 9.61 -5.78
CA HIS A 10 -2.86 9.63 -4.55
C HIS A 10 -2.85 8.28 -3.82
N ILE A 11 -4.00 7.60 -3.73
CA ILE A 11 -4.06 6.28 -3.10
C ILE A 11 -3.30 5.23 -3.92
N ASN A 12 -3.38 5.26 -5.25
CA ASN A 12 -2.60 4.36 -6.09
C ASN A 12 -1.09 4.58 -5.92
N ASP A 13 -0.63 5.83 -5.97
CA ASP A 13 0.79 6.17 -5.80
C ASP A 13 1.30 5.77 -4.41
N LEU A 14 0.47 5.97 -3.38
CA LEU A 14 0.78 5.57 -2.02
C LEU A 14 0.95 4.06 -1.92
N VAL A 15 0.05 3.33 -2.55
CA VAL A 15 0.07 1.88 -2.53
C VAL A 15 1.29 1.34 -3.24
N GLU A 16 1.60 1.84 -4.42
CA GLU A 16 2.81 1.44 -5.15
C GLU A 16 4.06 1.65 -4.28
N TRP A 17 4.09 2.78 -3.57
CA TRP A 17 5.15 3.04 -2.61
C TRP A 17 5.15 2.05 -1.44
N ILE A 18 4.00 1.73 -0.84
CA ILE A 18 3.90 0.72 0.23
C ILE A 18 4.42 -0.62 -0.27
N GLU A 19 3.96 -1.09 -1.43
CA GLU A 19 4.37 -2.36 -2.06
C GLU A 19 5.88 -2.40 -2.37
N ALA A 20 6.50 -1.27 -2.66
CA ALA A 20 7.96 -1.16 -2.84
C ALA A 20 8.75 -1.18 -1.53
N ASN A 21 8.10 -0.88 -0.39
CA ASN A 21 8.75 -0.73 0.92
C ASN A 21 8.24 -1.74 1.97
N LEU A 22 7.60 -2.84 1.54
CA LEU A 22 6.99 -3.84 2.46
C LEU A 22 8.01 -4.56 3.35
N THR A 23 9.26 -4.67 2.90
CA THR A 23 10.38 -5.32 3.57
C THR A 23 11.03 -4.46 4.63
N ASP A 24 10.96 -3.14 4.47
CA ASP A 24 11.52 -2.19 5.42
C ASP A 24 10.52 -1.92 6.55
N ASP A 25 11.01 -1.33 7.64
CA ASP A 25 10.17 -0.94 8.76
C ASP A 25 9.31 0.27 8.33
N LEU A 26 8.17 -0.05 7.72
CA LEU A 26 7.20 0.87 7.13
C LEU A 26 6.74 1.89 8.18
N ASN A 27 7.46 3.01 8.26
CA ASN A 27 7.14 4.08 9.15
C ASN A 27 6.09 4.97 8.49
N ILE A 28 4.87 4.91 9.03
CA ILE A 28 3.74 5.72 8.59
C ILE A 28 4.02 7.23 8.62
N ASP A 29 5.00 7.67 9.40
CA ASP A 29 5.40 9.07 9.43
C ASP A 29 6.12 9.47 8.12
N GLN A 30 6.85 8.55 7.46
CA GLN A 30 7.41 8.75 6.12
C GLN A 30 6.31 8.85 5.06
N ILE A 31 5.23 8.08 5.21
CA ILE A 31 4.05 8.15 4.34
C ILE A 31 3.40 9.55 4.40
N THR A 32 3.29 10.10 5.61
CA THR A 32 2.67 11.42 5.80
C THR A 32 3.55 12.54 5.27
N LEU A 33 4.87 12.42 5.41
CA LEU A 33 5.82 13.39 4.87
C LEU A 33 5.76 13.44 3.33
N LYS A 34 5.63 12.27 2.69
CA LYS A 34 5.57 12.17 1.22
C LYS A 34 4.24 12.66 0.63
N SER A 35 3.14 12.45 1.33
CA SER A 35 1.80 12.71 0.81
C SER A 35 1.28 14.12 1.03
N GLY A 36 1.91 14.89 1.93
CA GLY A 36 1.42 16.22 2.33
C GLY A 36 0.13 16.19 3.17
N TYR A 37 -0.40 15.00 3.47
CA TYR A 37 -1.56 14.81 4.31
C TYR A 37 -1.17 14.42 5.73
N SER A 38 -1.98 14.86 6.69
CA SER A 38 -1.84 14.38 8.07
C SER A 38 -2.08 12.87 8.13
N LYS A 39 -1.45 12.21 9.11
CA LYS A 39 -1.58 10.78 9.41
C LYS A 39 -3.04 10.31 9.44
N TRP A 40 -3.88 11.06 10.15
CA TRP A 40 -5.29 10.76 10.28
C TRP A 40 -6.03 10.87 8.94
N HIS A 41 -5.79 11.94 8.18
CA HIS A 41 -6.45 12.13 6.90
C HIS A 41 -6.06 11.03 5.90
N MET A 42 -4.78 10.69 5.87
CA MET A 42 -4.27 9.63 5.00
C MET A 42 -4.88 8.26 5.34
N GLN A 43 -4.88 7.87 6.62
CA GLN A 43 -5.48 6.60 7.06
C GLN A 43 -6.97 6.53 6.73
N ARG A 44 -7.69 7.64 6.90
CA ARG A 44 -9.11 7.74 6.59
C ARG A 44 -9.36 7.59 5.08
N MET A 45 -8.63 8.35 4.26
CA MET A 45 -8.75 8.29 2.80
C MET A 45 -8.42 6.88 2.27
N PHE A 46 -7.35 6.26 2.77
CA PHE A 46 -6.98 4.91 2.40
C PHE A 46 -8.09 3.91 2.70
N LYS A 47 -8.69 3.99 3.90
CA LYS A 47 -9.81 3.10 4.28
C LYS A 47 -11.05 3.33 3.43
N GLU A 48 -11.40 4.60 3.18
CA GLU A 48 -12.54 4.97 2.33
C GLU A 48 -12.38 4.43 0.89
N MET A 49 -11.15 4.36 0.38
CA MET A 49 -10.88 3.93 -0.99
C MET A 49 -10.61 2.44 -1.16
N THR A 50 -10.00 1.78 -0.18
CA THR A 50 -9.58 0.37 -0.27
C THR A 50 -10.47 -0.58 0.55
N GLY A 51 -11.35 -0.05 1.39
CA GLY A 51 -12.22 -0.83 2.29
C GLY A 51 -11.52 -1.40 3.52
N GLN A 52 -10.20 -1.20 3.68
CA GLN A 52 -9.41 -1.74 4.79
C GLN A 52 -8.46 -0.71 5.38
N THR A 53 -8.02 -0.92 6.62
CA THR A 53 -7.03 -0.02 7.23
C THR A 53 -5.66 -0.26 6.61
N LEU A 54 -4.84 0.78 6.59
CA LEU A 54 -3.46 0.71 6.13
C LEU A 54 -2.66 -0.39 6.86
N ALA A 55 -2.82 -0.48 8.19
CA ALA A 55 -2.14 -1.51 8.99
C ALA A 55 -2.58 -2.94 8.63
N ALA A 56 -3.89 -3.16 8.42
CA ALA A 56 -4.42 -4.46 8.01
C ALA A 56 -3.90 -4.84 6.62
N TYR A 57 -3.87 -3.88 5.69
CA TYR A 57 -3.30 -4.05 4.35
C TYR A 57 -1.84 -4.48 4.42
N THR A 58 -0.98 -3.71 5.10
CA THR A 58 0.46 -4.01 5.22
C THR A 58 0.69 -5.37 5.85
N ARG A 59 -0.05 -5.72 6.91
CA ARG A 59 0.07 -7.04 7.57
C ARG A 59 -0.34 -8.19 6.62
N LYS A 60 -1.44 -8.05 5.89
CA LYS A 60 -1.89 -9.02 4.89
C LYS A 60 -0.86 -9.22 3.79
N ARG A 61 -0.26 -8.13 3.30
CA ARG A 61 0.77 -8.16 2.26
C ARG A 61 2.05 -8.82 2.75
N ARG A 62 2.53 -8.50 3.95
CA ARG A 62 3.69 -9.18 4.56
C ARG A 62 3.45 -10.69 4.75
N LEU A 63 2.24 -11.09 5.18
CA LEU A 63 1.87 -12.51 5.26
C LEU A 63 1.84 -13.19 3.88
N THR A 64 1.31 -12.51 2.88
CA THR A 64 1.30 -12.97 1.49
C THR A 64 2.75 -13.16 1.02
N MET A 65 3.61 -12.15 1.18
CA MET A 65 5.03 -12.25 0.85
C MET A 65 5.75 -13.36 1.61
N ALA A 66 5.45 -13.60 2.88
CA ALA A 66 6.08 -14.70 3.63
C ALA A 66 5.60 -16.07 3.14
N ALA A 67 4.30 -16.22 2.85
CA ALA A 67 3.72 -17.46 2.36
C ALA A 67 4.26 -17.83 0.97
N TYR A 68 4.49 -16.84 0.12
CA TYR A 68 4.93 -17.04 -1.26
C TYR A 68 6.45 -16.86 -1.48
N GLY A 69 7.12 -16.06 -0.66
CA GLY A 69 8.56 -15.82 -0.70
C GLY A 69 9.39 -16.98 -0.14
N ALA A 70 8.77 -17.91 0.58
CA ALA A 70 9.36 -19.21 0.88
C ALA A 70 9.30 -20.19 -0.32
N ALA A 71 8.58 -19.86 -1.40
CA ALA A 71 8.29 -20.79 -2.49
C ALA A 71 8.98 -20.50 -3.84
N SER A 72 9.45 -19.29 -4.15
CA SER A 72 10.01 -19.02 -5.48
C SER A 72 10.63 -17.62 -5.66
N ASP A 73 11.82 -17.61 -6.26
CA ASP A 73 12.47 -16.58 -7.11
C ASP A 73 12.13 -15.07 -6.89
N PRO A 74 13.13 -14.21 -6.59
CA PRO A 74 12.99 -12.75 -6.53
C PRO A 74 12.39 -12.09 -7.80
N HIS A 75 12.47 -12.72 -8.96
CA HIS A 75 11.90 -12.21 -10.22
C HIS A 75 10.36 -12.23 -10.25
N ASP A 76 9.69 -13.01 -9.38
CA ASP A 76 8.22 -13.17 -9.41
C ASP A 76 7.47 -12.09 -8.59
N ALA A 77 8.18 -11.14 -7.97
CA ALA A 77 7.60 -10.05 -7.19
C ALA A 77 6.64 -9.15 -8.01
N ASP A 78 6.87 -9.02 -9.33
CA ASP A 78 5.98 -8.26 -10.24
C ASP A 78 4.63 -8.95 -10.44
N ARG A 79 4.58 -10.29 -10.40
CA ARG A 79 3.34 -11.08 -10.51
C ARG A 79 2.41 -10.81 -9.32
N TYR A 80 2.96 -10.60 -8.13
CA TYR A 80 2.19 -10.25 -6.93
C TYR A 80 1.55 -8.87 -6.96
N ARG A 81 2.12 -7.92 -7.72
CA ARG A 81 1.58 -6.57 -7.85
C ARG A 81 0.35 -6.52 -8.76
N ARG A 82 0.33 -7.34 -9.82
CA ARG A 82 -0.77 -7.34 -10.81
C ARG A 82 -1.99 -8.18 -10.43
N THR A 83 -1.83 -9.24 -9.65
CA THR A 83 -2.95 -10.16 -9.32
C THR A 83 -3.69 -9.80 -8.03
N PHE A 84 -3.10 -8.97 -7.16
CA PHE A 84 -3.66 -8.70 -5.82
C PHE A 84 -4.12 -7.25 -5.62
N TRP A 85 -4.05 -6.42 -6.68
CA TRP A 85 -4.56 -5.05 -6.68
C TRP A 85 -5.92 -4.95 -7.38
N PHE A 86 -6.94 -5.49 -6.70
CA PHE A 86 -8.31 -5.79 -7.14
C PHE A 86 -8.50 -7.21 -7.66
#